data_AF-K9QWJ1-F1
#
_entry.id   AF-K9QWJ1-F1
#
_cell.length_a   1.000
_cell.length_b   1.000
_cell.length_c   1.000
_cell.angle_alpha   90.00
_cell.angle_beta   90.00
_cell.angle_gamma   90.00
#
_symmetry.space_group_name_H-M   'P 1'
#
loop_
_entity.id
_entity.type
_entity.pdbx_description
1 polymer ?
#
loop_
_entity_poly.entity_id
_entity_poly.type
_entity_poly.pdbx_seq_one_letter_code
_entity_poly.pdbx_strand_id
1 'polypeptide(L)' 'MIPTLILAWIVFVIVWKVLKATITNAITVAAILILLNIGFGITPQDIWDQIMRLLQTVAQLRTGK' A
#
# COMPACT_ATOMS: atom_id res chain seq x y z
N MET A 1 13.83 28.13 -16.92
CA MET A 1 12.65 28.79 -17.54
C MET A 1 11.57 28.89 -16.47
N ILE A 2 10.92 30.04 -16.30
CA ILE A 2 9.93 30.27 -15.22
C ILE A 2 8.80 29.21 -15.15
N PRO A 3 8.28 28.65 -16.27
CA PRO A 3 7.20 27.64 -16.25
C PRO A 3 7.57 26.33 -15.55
N THR A 4 8.83 25.89 -15.64
CA THR A 4 9.26 24.62 -15.04
C THR A 4 9.31 24.70 -13.52
N LEU A 5 9.54 25.89 -12.96
CA LEU A 5 9.56 26.12 -11.52
C LEU A 5 8.16 26.04 -10.91
N ILE A 6 7.16 26.57 -11.63
CA ILE A 6 5.74 26.49 -11.25
C ILE A 6 5.27 25.03 -11.29
N LEU A 7 5.64 24.29 -12.33
CA LEU A 7 5.27 22.88 -12.46
C LEU A 7 5.88 22.01 -11.35
N ALA A 8 7.16 22.23 -11.02
CA ALA A 8 7.82 21.55 -9.92
C ALA A 8 7.15 21.84 -8.57
N TRP A 9 6.73 23.08 -8.34
CA TRP A 9 6.00 23.47 -7.12
C TRP A 9 4.66 22.74 -6.98
N ILE A 10 3.88 22.65 -8.08
CA ILE A 10 2.60 21.94 -8.08
C ILE A 10 2.80 20.46 -7.75
N VAL A 11 3.77 19.80 -8.41
CA VAL A 11 4.09 18.40 -8.15
C VAL A 11 4.54 18.21 -6.69
N PHE A 12 5.37 19.10 -6.16
CA PHE A 12 5.82 19.06 -4.77
C PHE A 12 4.64 19.11 -3.79
N VAL A 13 3.69 20.02 -3.99
CA VAL A 13 2.48 20.13 -3.16
C VAL A 13 1.63 18.86 -3.23
N ILE A 14 1.44 18.30 -4.43
CA ILE A 14 0.69 17.05 -4.61
C ILE A 14 1.39 15.89 -3.89
N VAL A 15 2.69 15.73 -4.09
CA VAL A 15 3.51 14.69 -3.44
C VAL A 15 3.43 14.83 -1.93
N TRP A 16 3.54 16.04 -1.39
CA TRP A 16 3.44 16.27 0.05
C TRP A 16 2.06 15.90 0.61
N LYS A 17 0.99 16.20 -0.14
CA LYS A 17 -0.39 15.83 0.22
C LYS A 17 -0.60 14.33 0.20
N VAL A 18 -0.11 13.65 -0.84
CA VAL A 18 -0.16 12.19 -0.97
C VAL A 18 0.67 11.54 0.13
N LEU A 19 1.88 12.04 0.39
CA LEU A 19 2.76 11.50 1.43
C LEU A 19 2.10 11.53 2.82
N LYS A 20 1.47 12.66 3.19
CA LYS A 20 0.72 12.73 4.45
C LYS A 20 -0.42 11.73 4.51
N ALA A 21 -1.18 11.59 3.42
CA ALA A 21 -2.27 10.62 3.35
C ALA A 21 -1.75 9.17 3.45
N THR A 22 -0.64 8.87 2.77
CA THR A 22 0.04 7.57 2.83
C THR A 22 0.54 7.26 4.23
N ILE A 23 1.13 8.22 4.94
CA ILE A 23 1.61 8.02 6.31
C ILE A 23 0.44 7.70 7.24
N THR A 24 -0.65 8.47 7.20
CA THR A 24 -1.83 8.20 8.03
C THR A 24 -2.43 6.83 7.74
N ASN A 25 -2.56 6.47 6.46
CA ASN A 25 -3.05 5.14 6.08
C ASN A 25 -2.08 4.03 6.52
N ALA A 26 -0.77 4.23 6.37
CA ALA A 26 0.24 3.27 6.78
C ALA A 26 0.23 3.04 8.30
N ILE A 27 0.00 4.08 9.11
CA ILE A 27 -0.14 3.96 10.56
C ILE A 27 -1.38 3.12 10.91
N THR A 28 -2.53 3.40 10.29
CA THR A 28 -3.75 2.61 10.52
C THR A 28 -3.56 1.15 10.13
N VAL A 29 -2.95 0.90 8.96
CA VAL A 29 -2.63 -0.45 8.50
C VAL A 29 -1.65 -1.13 9.46
N ALA A 30 -0.58 -0.44 9.89
CA ALA A 30 0.37 -0.96 10.86
C ALA A 30 -0.30 -1.28 12.20
N ALA A 31 -1.21 -0.44 12.69
CA ALA A 31 -1.97 -0.69 13.90
C ALA A 31 -2.82 -1.96 13.79
N ILE A 32 -3.53 -2.14 12.67
CA ILE A 32 -4.31 -3.36 12.39
C ILE A 32 -3.40 -4.58 12.30
N LEU A 33 -2.27 -4.48 11.60
CA LEU A 33 -1.30 -5.56 11.47
C LEU A 33 -0.70 -5.97 12.82
N ILE A 34 -0.38 -5.02 13.69
CA ILE A 34 0.12 -5.27 15.04
C ILE A 34 -0.96 -5.93 15.90
N LEU A 35 -2.20 -5.42 15.85
CA LEU A 35 -3.34 -6.04 16.53
C LEU A 35 -3.57 -7.49 16.08
N LEU A 36 -3.47 -7.75 14.77
CA LEU A 36 -3.61 -9.09 14.22
C LEU A 36 -2.42 -9.99 14.60
N ASN A 37 -1.21 -9.44 14.62
CA ASN A 37 -0.02 -10.17 15.06
C ASN A 37 -0.10 -10.57 16.53
N ILE A 38 -0.59 -9.69 17.40
CA ILE A 38 -0.76 -9.97 18.83
C ILE A 38 -1.96 -10.90 19.07
N GLY A 39 -3.09 -10.69 18.37
CA GLY A 39 -4.33 -11.45 18.59
C GLY A 39 -4.35 -12.83 17.94
N PHE A 40 -3.71 -12.99 16.78
CA PHE A 40 -3.76 -14.22 15.98
C PHE A 40 -2.37 -14.83 15.72
N GLY A 41 -1.28 -14.18 16.14
CA GLY A 41 0.09 -14.66 15.90
C GLY A 41 0.55 -14.51 14.44
N ILE A 42 -0.24 -13.87 13.58
CA ILE A 42 0.01 -13.77 12.13
C ILE A 42 0.99 -12.65 11.86
N THR A 43 2.10 -12.92 11.17
CA THR A 43 3.02 -11.85 10.79
C THR A 43 2.56 -11.11 9.53
N PRO A 44 2.94 -9.83 9.34
CA PRO A 44 2.66 -9.11 8.10
C PRO A 44 3.13 -9.86 6.84
N GLN A 45 4.22 -10.63 6.98
CA GLN A 45 4.78 -11.46 5.92
C GLN A 45 3.79 -12.55 5.47
N ASP A 46 3.16 -13.24 6.44
CA ASP A 46 2.18 -14.30 6.16
C ASP A 46 0.97 -13.77 5.39
N ILE A 47 0.51 -12.56 5.73
CA ILE A 47 -0.61 -11.90 5.03
C ILE A 47 -0.23 -11.63 3.57
N TRP A 48 0.98 -11.14 3.34
CA TRP A 48 1.47 -10.87 1.99
C TRP A 48 1.56 -12.15 1.16
N ASP A 49 2.13 -13.22 1.73
CA ASP A 49 2.19 -14.53 1.08
C ASP A 49 0.80 -15.07 0.76
N GLN A 50 -0.18 -14.87 1.66
CA GLN A 50 -1.55 -15.30 1.46
C GLN A 50 -2.27 -14.51 0.38
N ILE A 51 -2.04 -13.19 0.30
CA ILE A 51 -2.52 -12.34 -0.81
C ILE A 51 -1.90 -12.82 -2.13
N MET A 52 -0.60 -13.11 -2.16
CA MET A 52 0.07 -13.57 -3.38
C MET A 52 -0.47 -14.91 -3.86
N ARG A 53 -0.73 -15.85 -2.93
CA ARG A 53 -1.39 -17.14 -3.25
C ARG A 53 -2.81 -16.95 -3.78
N LEU A 54 -3.58 -16.02 -3.23
CA LEU A 54 -4.92 -15.70 -3.71
C LEU A 54 -4.86 -15.11 -5.13
N LEU A 55 -3.93 -14.18 -5.39
CA LEU A 55 -3.73 -13.60 -6.72
C LEU A 55 -3.32 -14.66 -7.74
N GLN A 56 -2.42 -15.58 -7.37
CA GLN A 56 -2.03 -16.71 -8.22
C GLN A 56 -3.22 -17.64 -8.51
N THR A 57 -4.01 -17.98 -7.50
CA THR A 57 -5.22 -18.79 -7.66
C THR A 57 -6.21 -18.11 -8.61
N VAL A 58 -6.44 -16.80 -8.43
CA VAL A 58 -7.31 -16.00 -9.30
C VAL A 58 -6.76 -15.91 -10.73
N ALA A 59 -5.45 -15.73 -10.89
CA ALA A 59 -4.81 -15.70 -12.20
C ALA A 59 -4.95 -17.05 -12.91
N GLN A 60 -4.74 -18.17 -12.21
CA GLN A 60 -4.94 -19.52 -12.77
C GLN A 60 -6.40 -19.78 -13.15
N LEU A 61 -7.35 -19.36 -12.31
CA LEU A 61 -8.78 -19.45 -12.63
C LEU A 61 -9.17 -18.60 -13.83
N ARG A 62 -8.48 -17.48 -14.08
CA ARG A 62 -8.71 -16.60 -15.23
C ARG A 62 -8.02 -17.09 -16.51
N THR A 63 -6.87 -17.73 -16.41
CA THR A 63 -6.11 -18.29 -17.54
C THR A 63 -6.58 -19.69 -17.95
N GLY A 64 -7.33 -20.39 -17.09
CA GLY A 64 -7.88 -21.72 -17.36
C GLY A 64 -9.09 -21.80 -18.31
N LYS A 65 -9.29 -20.84 -19.21
CA LYS A 65 -10.30 -20.89 -20.29
C LYS A 65 -9.76 -20.31 -21.59
#